data_AF-A0A7K4C754-F1
#
_entry.id   AF-A0A7K4C754-F1
#
_cell.length_a   1.000
_cell.length_b   1.000
_cell.length_c   1.000
_cell.angle_alpha   90.00
_cell.angle_beta   90.00
_cell.angle_gamma   90.00
#
_symmetry.space_group_name_H-M   'P 1'
#
loop_
_entity.id
_entity.type
_entity.pdbx_description
1 polymer ?
#
loop_
_entity_poly.entity_id
_entity_poly.type
_entity_poly.pdbx_seq_one_letter_code
_entity_poly.pdbx_strand_id
1 'polypeptide(L)'
;MSKLKKATKTIFWIFAIIGILFFLMVVYFAIFPDEYFQFKFSSTEDGSPINGEVYLNGFYLGETRDGKLKANVLNLTTGELMLTGFQEGKPFELYWDFKGEVIQYGEHEFIASSQDFIDATFDASELDLSKIEKEILDLVNLERQKYPKSGIRSLRWNDKISEIAREHSRDMLDKEYFSHRTLEDVETLESVDFTQRLKNENIFYVVSNENLILLPVYPDTNIAKESVEGWLESPGHRSTLLDLDNLYSDAGVGISCEKNLCYVTMDFISLRYLIETDLNSNSCWAVPIYDESFYYDLPININLKLDSTSSMDVYVTKQSQFDRCISNKNIDATKKYRSVKKIDENIEIEKGDVVLFSTKSSSSLNLSIDYLTN
;
A
#
# COMPACT_ATOMS: atom_id res chain seq x y z
N MET A 1 60.32 -66.20 32.90
CA MET A 1 58.87 -66.56 33.01
C MET A 1 57.97 -65.50 33.65
N SER A 2 58.46 -64.49 34.39
CA SER A 2 57.58 -63.52 35.09
C SER A 2 57.00 -62.39 34.22
N LYS A 3 57.72 -61.94 33.17
CA LYS A 3 57.24 -60.88 32.27
C LYS A 3 56.10 -61.32 31.33
N LEU A 4 56.13 -62.57 30.85
CA LEU A 4 55.07 -63.13 30.00
C LEU A 4 53.72 -63.26 30.74
N LYS A 5 53.74 -63.67 32.02
CA LYS A 5 52.53 -63.79 32.86
C LYS A 5 51.87 -62.45 33.20
N LYS A 6 52.64 -61.36 33.18
CA LYS A 6 52.13 -60.01 33.44
C LYS A 6 51.42 -59.44 32.21
N ALA A 7 52.02 -59.63 31.02
CA ALA A 7 51.43 -59.22 29.75
C ALA A 7 50.11 -59.94 29.44
N THR A 8 50.02 -61.25 29.70
CA THR A 8 48.79 -62.02 29.48
C THR A 8 47.66 -61.63 30.44
N LYS A 9 47.98 -61.26 31.69
CA LYS A 9 46.99 -60.72 32.63
C LYS A 9 46.47 -59.35 32.19
N THR A 10 47.33 -58.45 31.71
CA THR A 10 46.90 -57.13 31.23
C THR A 10 46.01 -57.23 30.00
N ILE A 11 46.35 -58.11 29.05
CA ILE A 11 45.52 -58.37 27.86
C ILE A 11 44.15 -58.95 28.26
N PHE A 12 44.11 -59.89 29.21
CA PHE A 12 42.87 -60.47 29.71
C PHE A 12 41.94 -59.42 30.34
N TRP A 13 42.48 -58.48 31.13
CA TRP A 13 41.70 -57.39 31.72
C TRP A 13 41.18 -56.40 30.67
N ILE A 14 41.93 -56.13 29.61
CA ILE A 14 41.47 -55.30 28.49
C ILE A 14 40.28 -55.96 27.78
N PHE A 15 40.38 -57.25 27.44
CA PHE A 15 39.26 -57.97 26.84
C PHE A 15 38.05 -58.11 27.78
N ALA A 16 38.27 -58.26 29.09
CA ALA A 16 37.19 -58.27 30.07
C ALA A 16 36.47 -56.91 30.16
N ILE A 17 37.21 -55.79 30.13
CA ILE A 17 36.64 -54.44 30.14
C ILE A 17 35.88 -54.16 28.84
N ILE A 18 36.44 -54.54 27.69
CA ILE A 18 35.76 -54.43 26.38
C ILE A 18 34.48 -55.28 26.37
N GLY A 19 34.53 -56.49 26.92
CA GLY A 19 33.36 -57.36 27.04
C GLY A 19 32.28 -56.78 27.95
N ILE A 20 32.66 -56.17 29.08
CA ILE A 20 31.72 -55.48 29.99
C ILE A 20 31.12 -54.24 29.32
N LEU A 21 31.91 -53.43 28.63
CA LEU A 21 31.42 -52.25 27.90
C LEU A 21 30.48 -52.66 26.76
N PHE A 22 30.81 -53.71 26.02
CA PHE A 22 29.97 -54.26 24.97
C PHE A 22 28.66 -54.83 25.55
N PHE A 23 28.73 -55.54 26.67
CA PHE A 23 27.54 -56.06 27.36
C PHE A 23 26.67 -54.92 27.90
N LEU A 24 27.24 -53.88 28.52
CA LEU A 24 26.50 -52.70 28.97
C LEU A 24 25.88 -51.94 27.81
N MET A 25 26.55 -51.85 26.66
CA MET A 25 26.01 -51.26 25.44
C MET A 25 24.84 -52.09 24.90
N VAL A 26 24.99 -53.41 24.79
CA VAL A 26 23.91 -54.33 24.36
C VAL A 26 22.72 -54.29 25.33
N VAL A 27 22.98 -54.21 26.63
CA VAL A 27 21.95 -54.08 27.67
C VAL A 27 21.27 -52.72 27.60
N TYR A 28 22.01 -51.63 27.33
CA TYR A 28 21.44 -50.30 27.10
C TYR A 28 20.49 -50.30 25.89
N PHE A 29 20.91 -50.84 24.74
CA PHE A 29 20.07 -50.97 23.56
C PHE A 29 18.90 -51.97 23.71
N ALA A 30 19.01 -52.93 24.63
CA ALA A 30 17.94 -53.89 24.92
C ALA A 30 16.93 -53.39 25.97
N ILE A 31 17.33 -52.47 26.85
CA ILE A 31 16.48 -51.89 27.90
C ILE A 31 15.81 -50.59 27.44
N PHE A 32 16.47 -49.82 26.57
CA PHE A 32 15.92 -48.64 25.92
C PHE A 32 15.76 -48.93 24.42
N PRO A 33 14.70 -49.65 24.00
CA PRO A 33 14.36 -49.66 22.59
C PRO A 33 14.21 -48.20 22.15
N ASP A 34 14.68 -47.86 20.95
CA ASP A 34 14.45 -46.53 20.39
C ASP A 34 12.93 -46.30 20.36
N GLU A 35 12.40 -45.60 21.36
CA GLU A 35 11.00 -45.19 21.37
C GLU A 35 10.88 -44.10 20.32
N TYR A 36 10.19 -44.45 19.24
CA TYR A 36 9.85 -43.53 18.18
C TYR A 36 8.42 -43.09 18.34
N PHE A 37 8.19 -41.81 18.11
CA PHE A 37 6.86 -41.25 17.93
C PHE A 37 6.61 -41.03 16.43
N GLN A 38 5.41 -41.40 15.97
CA GLN A 38 5.03 -41.28 14.57
C GLN A 38 4.12 -40.07 14.36
N PHE A 39 4.66 -39.04 13.70
CA PHE A 39 3.88 -37.94 13.15
C PHE A 39 3.16 -38.42 11.88
N LYS A 40 1.87 -38.09 11.76
CA LYS A 40 1.08 -38.24 10.54
C LYS A 40 0.55 -36.87 10.12
N PHE A 41 0.64 -36.52 8.85
CA PHE A 41 0.11 -35.29 8.27
C PHE A 41 -0.80 -35.64 7.11
N SER A 42 -2.05 -35.17 7.16
CA SER A 42 -3.06 -35.51 6.16
C SER A 42 -4.04 -34.36 5.87
N SER A 43 -4.60 -34.36 4.66
CA SER A 43 -5.68 -33.42 4.29
C SER A 43 -6.99 -33.80 4.98
N THR A 44 -7.74 -32.79 5.44
CA THR A 44 -9.07 -32.99 6.03
C THR A 44 -10.12 -33.51 5.06
N GLU A 45 -9.96 -33.27 3.76
CA GLU A 45 -10.96 -33.47 2.72
C GLU A 45 -10.96 -34.91 2.19
N ASP A 46 -9.79 -35.46 1.93
CA ASP A 46 -9.62 -36.77 1.31
C ASP A 46 -8.63 -37.69 2.05
N GLY A 47 -8.03 -37.21 3.15
CA GLY A 47 -7.04 -37.96 3.91
C GLY A 47 -5.72 -38.14 3.16
N SER A 48 -5.50 -37.41 2.06
CA SER A 48 -4.25 -37.48 1.29
C SER A 48 -3.05 -37.08 2.16
N PRO A 49 -1.90 -37.77 2.01
CA PRO A 49 -0.72 -37.49 2.82
C PRO A 49 -0.08 -36.15 2.44
N ILE A 50 0.25 -35.34 3.44
CA ILE A 50 0.97 -34.07 3.24
C ILE A 50 2.45 -34.33 3.49
N ASN A 51 3.29 -34.07 2.47
CA ASN A 51 4.73 -34.25 2.61
C ASN A 51 5.48 -32.92 2.75
N GLY A 52 6.51 -32.90 3.61
CA GLY A 52 7.37 -31.76 3.87
C GLY A 52 8.46 -32.06 4.90
N GLU A 53 9.25 -31.03 5.20
CA GLU A 53 10.20 -30.99 6.30
C GLU A 53 9.49 -30.62 7.60
N VAL A 54 9.79 -31.34 8.67
CA VAL A 54 9.17 -31.15 9.98
C VAL A 54 10.18 -30.53 10.94
N TYR A 55 9.75 -29.46 11.60
CA TYR A 55 10.51 -28.78 12.64
C TYR A 55 9.70 -28.74 13.93
N LEU A 56 10.36 -28.87 15.08
CA LEU A 56 9.74 -28.70 16.38
C LEU A 56 10.58 -27.70 17.19
N ASN A 57 9.96 -26.59 17.61
CA ASN A 57 10.67 -25.47 18.25
C ASN A 57 11.89 -25.00 17.42
N GLY A 58 11.76 -25.00 16.10
CA GLY A 58 12.83 -24.65 15.16
C GLY A 58 13.88 -25.75 14.92
N PHE A 59 13.82 -26.90 15.60
CA PHE A 59 14.74 -28.01 15.38
C PHE A 59 14.21 -28.97 14.31
N TYR A 60 15.02 -29.21 13.28
CA TYR A 60 14.70 -30.17 12.22
C TYR A 60 14.57 -31.59 12.77
N LEU A 61 13.40 -32.20 12.58
CA LEU A 61 13.11 -33.58 12.98
C LEU A 61 13.25 -34.58 11.85
N GLY A 62 13.05 -34.15 10.60
CA GLY A 62 13.14 -35.00 9.42
C GLY A 62 12.15 -34.61 8.32
N GLU A 63 12.16 -35.38 7.25
CA GLU A 63 11.24 -35.23 6.12
C GLU A 63 10.20 -36.35 6.15
N THR A 64 8.93 -35.99 5.98
CA THR A 64 7.84 -36.97 5.90
C THR A 64 7.89 -37.75 4.59
N ARG A 65 7.43 -39.01 4.63
CA ARG A 65 7.16 -39.82 3.43
C ARG A 65 5.79 -40.45 3.57
N ASP A 66 4.94 -40.29 2.56
CA ASP A 66 3.53 -40.72 2.63
C ASP A 66 2.85 -40.12 3.88
N GLY A 67 3.13 -38.83 4.15
CA GLY A 67 2.58 -38.08 5.27
C GLY A 67 3.12 -38.47 6.63
N LYS A 68 4.15 -39.33 6.69
CA LYS A 68 4.62 -39.92 7.95
C LYS A 68 6.07 -39.58 8.23
N LEU A 69 6.36 -39.23 9.49
CA LEU A 69 7.72 -39.09 10.01
C LEU A 69 7.84 -39.83 11.35
N LYS A 70 8.90 -40.62 11.51
CA LYS A 70 9.27 -41.19 12.80
C LYS A 70 10.39 -40.35 13.41
N ALA A 71 10.18 -39.86 14.63
CA ALA A 71 11.18 -39.12 15.38
C ALA A 71 11.48 -39.81 16.72
N ASN A 72 12.72 -39.72 17.18
CA ASN A 72 13.12 -40.25 18.49
C ASN A 72 12.44 -39.42 19.60
N VAL A 73 11.77 -40.09 20.54
CA VAL A 73 11.05 -39.45 21.64
C VAL A 73 11.94 -38.53 22.49
N LEU A 74 13.24 -38.82 22.59
CA LEU A 74 14.20 -37.97 23.33
C LEU A 74 14.41 -36.59 22.69
N ASN A 75 14.05 -36.41 21.43
CA ASN A 75 14.14 -35.14 20.72
C ASN A 75 12.84 -34.33 20.80
N LEU A 76 11.80 -34.85 21.44
CA LEU A 76 10.47 -34.24 21.44
C LEU A 76 10.21 -33.46 22.72
N THR A 77 9.73 -32.23 22.54
CA THR A 77 9.33 -31.33 23.63
C THR A 77 8.03 -30.62 23.23
N THR A 78 7.21 -30.24 24.19
CA THR A 78 6.02 -29.42 23.92
C THR A 78 6.43 -28.11 23.23
N GLY A 79 5.66 -27.69 22.23
CA GLY A 79 5.88 -26.39 21.57
C GLY A 79 5.38 -26.35 20.12
N GLU A 80 5.94 -25.47 19.32
CA GLU A 80 5.48 -25.21 17.95
C GLU A 80 6.03 -26.26 16.99
N LEU A 81 5.12 -26.99 16.34
CA LEU A 81 5.42 -27.93 15.26
C LEU A 81 5.15 -27.22 13.93
N MET A 82 6.14 -27.20 13.06
CA MET A 82 6.05 -26.63 11.72
C MET A 82 6.25 -27.72 10.68
N LEU A 83 5.40 -27.76 9.67
CA LEU A 83 5.59 -28.54 8.44
C LEU A 83 5.78 -27.55 7.29
N THR A 84 6.90 -27.65 6.57
CA THR A 84 7.14 -26.85 5.37
C THR A 84 7.31 -27.72 4.14
N GLY A 85 6.81 -27.28 3.00
CA GLY A 85 6.87 -28.03 1.76
C GLY A 85 6.47 -27.17 0.57
N PHE A 86 6.10 -27.81 -0.54
CA PHE A 86 5.62 -27.14 -1.74
C PHE A 86 4.24 -27.65 -2.14
N GLN A 87 3.31 -26.73 -2.39
CA GLN A 87 2.02 -27.02 -2.98
C GLN A 87 1.86 -26.23 -4.27
N GLU A 88 1.63 -26.94 -5.38
CA GLU A 88 1.52 -26.33 -6.72
C GLU A 88 2.71 -25.42 -7.10
N GLY A 89 3.89 -25.71 -6.56
CA GLY A 89 5.13 -24.94 -6.77
C GLY A 89 5.34 -23.77 -5.82
N LYS A 90 4.37 -23.46 -4.94
CA LYS A 90 4.50 -22.45 -3.89
C LYS A 90 4.96 -23.06 -2.57
N PRO A 91 5.92 -22.46 -1.86
CA PRO A 91 6.29 -22.91 -0.53
C PRO A 91 5.10 -22.70 0.43
N PHE A 92 4.87 -23.63 1.34
CA PHE A 92 3.92 -23.48 2.44
C PHE A 92 4.63 -23.69 3.78
N GLU A 93 4.10 -23.08 4.83
CA GLU A 93 4.45 -23.32 6.23
C GLU A 93 3.16 -23.50 7.03
N LEU A 94 2.98 -24.68 7.62
CA LEU A 94 1.83 -25.03 8.44
C LEU A 94 2.28 -25.23 9.89
N TYR A 95 1.48 -24.74 10.83
CA TYR A 95 1.83 -24.71 12.25
C TYR A 95 0.79 -25.43 13.11
N TRP A 96 1.27 -26.19 14.10
CA TRP A 96 0.43 -26.79 15.14
C TRP A 96 1.09 -26.66 16.52
N ASP A 97 0.28 -26.64 17.56
CA ASP A 97 0.74 -26.72 18.94
C ASP A 97 0.92 -28.20 19.34
N PHE A 98 2.16 -28.64 19.44
CA PHE A 98 2.52 -30.00 19.83
C PHE A 98 2.54 -30.13 21.35
N LYS A 99 1.63 -30.94 21.90
CA LYS A 99 1.57 -31.25 23.34
C LYS A 99 2.31 -32.55 23.65
N GLY A 100 3.36 -32.50 24.47
CA GLY A 100 4.13 -33.70 24.86
C GLY A 100 3.30 -34.82 25.50
N GLU A 101 2.10 -34.54 26.00
CA GLU A 101 1.14 -35.55 26.48
C GLU A 101 0.77 -36.57 25.40
N VAL A 102 0.78 -36.19 24.11
CA VAL A 102 0.41 -37.11 23.03
C VAL A 102 1.46 -38.20 22.79
N ILE A 103 2.69 -38.01 23.27
CA ILE A 103 3.81 -38.95 23.09
C ILE A 103 3.45 -40.34 23.64
N GLN A 104 2.69 -40.41 24.74
CA GLN A 104 2.30 -41.68 25.36
C GLN A 104 1.42 -42.57 24.45
N TYR A 105 0.80 -41.99 23.42
CA TYR A 105 -0.02 -42.72 22.45
C TYR A 105 0.80 -43.27 21.27
N GLY A 106 2.09 -42.91 21.17
CA GLY A 106 3.02 -43.40 20.15
C GLY A 106 2.84 -42.80 18.75
N GLU A 107 1.69 -42.22 18.44
CA GLU A 107 1.42 -41.53 17.18
C GLU A 107 0.40 -40.39 17.36
N HIS A 108 0.44 -39.42 16.46
CA HIS A 108 -0.57 -38.37 16.36
C HIS A 108 -0.72 -37.90 14.92
N GLU A 109 -1.95 -37.55 14.55
CA GLU A 109 -2.30 -37.05 13.23
C GLU A 109 -2.58 -35.55 13.29
N PHE A 110 -1.84 -34.80 12.49
CA PHE A 110 -1.96 -33.37 12.26
C PHE A 110 -2.67 -33.19 10.92
N ILE A 111 -3.82 -32.53 10.96
CA ILE A 111 -4.64 -32.34 9.78
C ILE A 111 -4.54 -30.89 9.30
N ALA A 112 -4.53 -30.71 7.99
CA ALA A 112 -4.65 -29.41 7.34
C ALA A 112 -5.79 -29.45 6.31
N SER A 113 -6.55 -28.36 6.25
CA SER A 113 -7.56 -28.13 5.24
C SER A 113 -6.98 -27.44 4.01
N SER A 114 -7.74 -27.44 2.92
CA SER A 114 -7.42 -26.68 1.72
C SER A 114 -7.27 -25.18 2.04
N GLN A 115 -8.04 -24.66 3.00
CA GLN A 115 -7.94 -23.27 3.43
C GLN A 115 -6.59 -22.98 4.10
N ASP A 116 -6.08 -23.89 4.93
CA ASP A 116 -4.78 -23.70 5.58
C ASP A 116 -3.65 -23.56 4.55
N PHE A 117 -3.75 -24.29 3.44
CA PHE A 117 -2.81 -24.16 2.33
C PHE A 117 -3.01 -22.88 1.52
N ILE A 118 -4.26 -22.45 1.29
CA ILE A 118 -4.53 -21.17 0.63
C ILE A 118 -3.93 -20.04 1.48
N ASP A 119 -4.13 -20.05 2.79
CA ASP A 119 -3.61 -19.05 3.71
C ASP A 119 -2.06 -19.09 3.75
N ALA A 120 -1.46 -20.28 3.82
CA ALA A 120 -0.01 -20.45 3.88
C ALA A 120 0.72 -20.12 2.57
N THR A 121 0.02 -20.19 1.43
CA THR A 121 0.59 -19.89 0.10
C THR A 121 0.13 -18.55 -0.48
N PHE A 122 -0.65 -17.79 0.30
CA PHE A 122 -1.16 -16.48 -0.08
C PHE A 122 -0.02 -15.46 -0.14
N ASP A 123 0.05 -14.76 -1.27
CA ASP A 123 0.93 -13.62 -1.45
C ASP A 123 0.16 -12.50 -2.13
N ALA A 124 -0.07 -11.43 -1.37
CA ALA A 124 -0.79 -10.26 -1.83
C ALA A 124 -0.08 -9.52 -2.98
N SER A 125 1.22 -9.77 -3.20
CA SER A 125 1.94 -9.25 -4.37
C SER A 125 1.46 -9.86 -5.69
N GLU A 126 0.78 -11.01 -5.66
CA GLU A 126 0.20 -11.64 -6.85
C GLU A 126 -1.20 -11.10 -7.22
N LEU A 127 -1.78 -10.23 -6.38
CA LEU A 127 -3.07 -9.61 -6.65
C LEU A 127 -2.98 -8.59 -7.79
N ASP A 128 -4.09 -8.35 -8.48
CA ASP A 128 -4.20 -7.24 -9.43
C ASP A 128 -4.35 -5.91 -8.68
N LEU A 129 -3.23 -5.39 -8.18
CA LEU A 129 -3.19 -4.15 -7.39
C LEU A 129 -3.73 -2.96 -8.18
N SER A 130 -3.51 -2.92 -9.50
CA SER A 130 -3.99 -1.84 -10.37
C SER A 130 -5.52 -1.73 -10.38
N LYS A 131 -6.21 -2.87 -10.33
CA LYS A 131 -7.67 -2.93 -10.22
C LYS A 131 -8.14 -2.47 -8.84
N ILE A 132 -7.46 -2.90 -7.78
CA ILE A 132 -7.79 -2.54 -6.39
C ILE A 132 -7.65 -1.03 -6.17
N GLU A 133 -6.59 -0.42 -6.72
CA GLU A 133 -6.38 1.03 -6.66
C GLU A 133 -7.55 1.83 -7.27
N LYS A 134 -8.07 1.37 -8.42
CA LYS A 134 -9.25 1.99 -9.07
C LYS A 134 -10.51 1.78 -8.24
N GLU A 135 -10.69 0.58 -7.67
CA GLU A 135 -11.81 0.26 -6.80
C GLU A 135 -11.83 1.16 -5.55
N ILE A 136 -10.67 1.46 -4.96
CA ILE A 136 -10.55 2.43 -3.87
C ILE A 136 -11.11 3.80 -4.27
N LEU A 137 -10.69 4.34 -5.42
CA LEU A 137 -11.20 5.63 -5.88
C LEU A 137 -12.72 5.60 -6.11
N ASP A 138 -13.22 4.52 -6.71
CA ASP A 138 -14.66 4.35 -6.95
C ASP A 138 -15.45 4.32 -5.63
N LEU A 139 -14.97 3.58 -4.63
CA LEU A 139 -15.58 3.53 -3.30
C LEU A 139 -15.54 4.91 -2.62
N VAL A 140 -14.42 5.62 -2.67
CA VAL A 140 -14.32 7.00 -2.17
C VAL A 140 -15.33 7.90 -2.86
N ASN A 141 -15.47 7.80 -4.18
CA ASN A 141 -16.44 8.58 -4.94
C ASN A 141 -17.89 8.22 -4.60
N LEU A 142 -18.18 6.95 -4.26
CA LEU A 142 -19.49 6.53 -3.75
C LEU A 142 -19.77 7.14 -2.38
N GLU A 143 -18.78 7.18 -1.49
CA GLU A 143 -18.91 7.83 -0.17
C GLU A 143 -19.15 9.33 -0.31
N ARG A 144 -18.40 10.03 -1.18
CA ARG A 144 -18.61 11.46 -1.48
C ARG A 144 -20.02 11.74 -1.99
N GLN A 145 -20.58 10.87 -2.83
CA GLN A 145 -21.94 11.00 -3.37
C GLN A 145 -23.05 10.89 -2.31
N LYS A 146 -22.79 10.28 -1.14
CA LYS A 146 -23.76 10.22 -0.03
C LYS A 146 -24.02 11.58 0.63
N TYR A 147 -23.23 12.60 0.30
CA TYR A 147 -23.37 13.97 0.80
C TYR A 147 -23.86 14.96 -0.28
N PRO A 148 -25.00 14.71 -0.96
CA PRO A 148 -25.43 15.51 -2.11
C PRO A 148 -25.85 16.94 -1.73
N LYS A 149 -26.20 17.17 -0.46
CA LYS A 149 -26.53 18.52 0.05
C LYS A 149 -25.31 19.45 0.07
N SER A 150 -24.10 18.91 -0.04
CA SER A 150 -22.85 19.66 0.00
C SER A 150 -22.26 19.91 -1.40
N GLY A 151 -22.87 19.38 -2.48
CA GLY A 151 -22.35 19.55 -3.83
C GLY A 151 -20.95 18.97 -4.04
N ILE A 152 -20.60 17.90 -3.31
CA ILE A 152 -19.27 17.29 -3.38
C ILE A 152 -19.10 16.61 -4.73
N ARG A 153 -18.06 17.01 -5.44
CA ARG A 153 -17.71 16.48 -6.76
C ARG A 153 -16.92 15.19 -6.62
N SER A 154 -17.13 14.26 -7.54
CA SER A 154 -16.27 13.09 -7.67
C SER A 154 -14.86 13.51 -8.08
N LEU A 155 -13.88 12.83 -7.49
CA LEU A 155 -12.47 12.93 -7.84
C LEU A 155 -12.22 12.19 -9.15
N ARG A 156 -11.42 12.80 -10.03
CA ARG A 156 -10.95 12.14 -11.25
C ARG A 156 -9.70 11.33 -10.95
N TRP A 157 -9.58 10.17 -11.59
CA TRP A 157 -8.33 9.43 -11.53
C TRP A 157 -7.21 10.19 -12.26
N ASN A 158 -6.03 10.25 -11.65
CA ASN A 158 -4.82 10.77 -12.27
C ASN A 158 -3.69 9.73 -12.22
N ASP A 159 -3.23 9.29 -13.41
CA ASP A 159 -2.22 8.23 -13.54
C ASP A 159 -0.86 8.63 -12.95
N LYS A 160 -0.41 9.88 -13.14
CA LYS A 160 0.88 10.36 -12.61
C LYS A 160 0.87 10.42 -11.08
N ILE A 161 -0.25 10.83 -10.50
CA ILE A 161 -0.43 10.87 -9.05
C ILE A 161 -0.49 9.45 -8.48
N SER A 162 -1.13 8.52 -9.20
CA SER A 162 -1.11 7.12 -8.81
C SER A 162 0.28 6.50 -8.89
N GLU A 163 1.09 6.88 -9.87
CA GLU A 163 2.50 6.46 -9.96
C GLU A 163 3.30 6.92 -8.74
N ILE A 164 3.20 8.21 -8.37
CA ILE A 164 3.84 8.76 -7.16
C ILE A 164 3.37 8.04 -5.89
N ALA A 165 2.06 7.79 -5.76
CA ALA A 165 1.51 7.06 -4.63
C ALA A 165 2.05 5.61 -4.56
N ARG A 166 2.22 4.94 -5.71
CA ARG A 166 2.78 3.57 -5.78
C ARG A 166 4.25 3.55 -5.36
N GLU A 167 5.02 4.54 -5.79
CA GLU A 167 6.42 4.69 -5.37
C GLU A 167 6.53 4.90 -3.87
N HIS A 168 5.67 5.72 -3.27
CA HIS A 168 5.67 5.94 -1.83
C HIS A 168 5.24 4.69 -1.05
N SER A 169 4.20 3.97 -1.50
CA SER A 169 3.80 2.69 -0.90
C SER A 169 4.91 1.63 -0.99
N ARG A 170 5.65 1.59 -2.09
CA ARG A 170 6.79 0.68 -2.28
C ARG A 170 7.97 1.06 -1.40
N ASP A 171 8.29 2.35 -1.30
CA ASP A 171 9.36 2.84 -0.41
C ASP A 171 9.09 2.46 1.06
N MET A 172 7.84 2.62 1.51
CA MET A 172 7.41 2.20 2.84
C MET A 172 7.51 0.69 3.08
N LEU A 173 7.15 -0.12 2.07
CA LEU A 173 7.26 -1.58 2.12
C LEU A 173 8.74 -2.02 2.18
N ASP A 174 9.57 -1.58 1.23
CA ASP A 174 10.96 -2.01 1.07
C ASP A 174 11.83 -1.63 2.28
N LYS A 175 11.49 -0.53 2.97
CA LYS A 175 12.23 -0.01 4.12
C LYS A 175 11.52 -0.22 5.46
N GLU A 176 10.41 -0.97 5.47
CA GLU A 176 9.66 -1.36 6.67
C GLU A 176 9.28 -0.18 7.60
N TYR A 177 8.74 0.91 7.04
CA TYR A 177 8.29 2.07 7.83
C TYR A 177 6.92 2.58 7.36
N PHE A 178 6.25 3.39 8.18
CA PHE A 178 4.93 3.95 7.84
C PHE A 178 4.87 5.45 8.18
N SER A 179 4.92 6.32 7.17
CA SER A 179 5.03 7.77 7.36
C SER A 179 4.64 8.55 6.09
N HIS A 180 4.10 9.76 6.26
CA HIS A 180 3.85 10.73 5.17
C HIS A 180 5.14 11.28 4.54
N ARG A 181 6.26 11.15 5.24
CA ARG A 181 7.59 11.51 4.76
C ARG A 181 8.42 10.28 4.54
N THR A 182 9.28 10.31 3.52
CA THR A 182 10.31 9.29 3.35
C THR A 182 11.27 9.28 4.53
N LEU A 183 11.93 8.14 4.77
CA LEU A 183 13.12 8.13 5.62
C LEU A 183 14.15 9.11 5.07
N GLU A 184 14.97 9.65 5.98
CA GLU A 184 16.07 10.52 5.62
C GLU A 184 17.05 9.74 4.71
N ASP A 185 17.27 10.28 3.51
CA ASP A 185 18.25 9.72 2.59
C ASP A 185 19.65 9.91 3.17
N VAL A 186 20.45 8.84 3.15
CA VAL A 186 21.76 8.81 3.82
C VAL A 186 22.78 9.71 3.11
N GLU A 187 22.59 9.98 1.82
CA GLU A 187 23.49 10.80 1.00
C GLU A 187 23.06 12.27 0.97
N THR A 188 21.77 12.54 0.79
CA THR A 188 21.25 13.92 0.70
C THR A 188 20.90 14.51 2.07
N LEU A 189 20.70 13.67 3.09
CA LEU A 189 20.16 14.05 4.40
C LEU A 189 18.77 14.69 4.31
N GLU A 190 18.03 14.39 3.23
CA GLU A 190 16.69 14.91 3.00
C GLU A 190 15.62 13.84 3.26
N SER A 191 14.52 14.28 3.87
CA SER A 191 13.28 13.52 3.98
C SER A 191 12.23 14.28 3.18
N VAL A 192 11.54 13.63 2.25
CA VAL A 192 10.59 14.26 1.33
C VAL A 192 9.15 13.91 1.69
N ASP A 193 8.26 14.91 1.72
CA ASP A 193 6.82 14.71 1.84
C ASP A 193 6.13 14.72 0.47
N PHE A 194 4.82 14.51 0.45
CA PHE A 194 4.04 14.48 -0.78
C PHE A 194 4.23 15.74 -1.66
N THR A 195 4.28 16.93 -1.05
CA THR A 195 4.47 18.17 -1.81
C THR A 195 5.83 18.21 -2.49
N GLN A 196 6.86 17.68 -1.84
CA GLN A 196 8.19 17.58 -2.42
C GLN A 196 8.27 16.47 -3.48
N ARG A 197 7.56 15.34 -3.31
CA ARG A 197 7.42 14.30 -4.35
C ARG A 197 6.80 14.88 -5.64
N LEU A 198 5.73 15.67 -5.52
CA LEU A 198 5.12 16.36 -6.68
C LEU A 198 6.09 17.34 -7.36
N LYS A 199 6.86 18.10 -6.57
CA LYS A 199 7.84 19.05 -7.09
C LYS A 199 8.97 18.37 -7.87
N ASN A 200 9.47 17.24 -7.37
CA ASN A 200 10.53 16.47 -8.03
C ASN A 200 10.08 16.02 -9.43
N GLU A 201 8.80 15.70 -9.59
CA GLU A 201 8.17 15.33 -10.87
C GLU A 201 7.66 16.52 -11.69
N ASN A 202 7.92 17.76 -11.26
CA ASN A 202 7.42 19.00 -11.89
C ASN A 202 5.89 19.03 -12.09
N ILE A 203 5.14 18.41 -11.18
CA ILE A 203 3.68 18.38 -11.26
C ILE A 203 3.11 19.63 -10.58
N PHE A 204 2.48 20.50 -11.36
CA PHE A 204 1.73 21.62 -10.82
C PHE A 204 0.52 21.14 -10.01
N TYR A 205 0.25 21.80 -8.88
CA TYR A 205 -0.97 21.61 -8.09
C TYR A 205 -1.32 22.90 -7.33
N VAL A 206 -2.62 23.11 -7.07
CA VAL A 206 -3.09 24.24 -6.26
C VAL A 206 -3.18 23.86 -4.77
N VAL A 207 -3.72 22.68 -4.49
CA VAL A 207 -3.83 22.09 -3.15
C VAL A 207 -3.49 20.60 -3.28
N SER A 208 -2.86 20.03 -2.26
CA SER A 208 -2.51 18.62 -2.20
C SER A 208 -2.69 18.06 -0.80
N ASN A 209 -3.00 16.77 -0.67
CA ASN A 209 -3.06 16.05 0.61
C ASN A 209 -2.89 14.54 0.39
N GLU A 210 -2.60 13.79 1.44
CA GLU A 210 -2.29 12.36 1.38
C GLU A 210 -2.98 11.61 2.52
N ASN A 211 -3.53 10.43 2.21
CA ASN A 211 -3.97 9.45 3.19
C ASN A 211 -3.15 8.17 3.04
N LEU A 212 -2.73 7.59 4.17
CA LEU A 212 -1.99 6.34 4.21
C LEU A 212 -2.77 5.29 5.03
N ILE A 213 -2.65 4.02 4.66
CA ILE A 213 -3.05 2.91 5.53
C ILE A 213 -2.14 1.70 5.31
N LEU A 214 -1.87 0.97 6.39
CA LEU A 214 -1.14 -0.28 6.42
C LEU A 214 -2.11 -1.37 6.87
N LEU A 215 -2.28 -2.41 6.05
CA LEU A 215 -3.26 -3.46 6.30
C LEU A 215 -2.59 -4.83 6.28
N PRO A 216 -2.80 -5.67 7.32
CA PRO A 216 -2.63 -7.10 7.15
C PRO A 216 -3.72 -7.62 6.21
N VAL A 217 -3.36 -8.52 5.30
CA VAL A 217 -4.25 -9.02 4.24
C VAL A 217 -4.24 -10.54 4.20
N TYR A 218 -5.42 -11.10 3.96
CA TYR A 218 -5.70 -12.53 3.85
C TYR A 218 -6.43 -12.79 2.53
N PRO A 219 -6.60 -14.06 2.09
CA PRO A 219 -7.26 -14.38 0.82
C PRO A 219 -8.64 -13.73 0.62
N ASP A 220 -9.42 -13.58 1.69
CA ASP A 220 -10.76 -13.00 1.64
C ASP A 220 -10.80 -11.49 1.94
N THR A 221 -9.66 -10.85 2.18
CA THR A 221 -9.57 -9.42 2.49
C THR A 221 -9.97 -8.57 1.29
N ASN A 222 -11.01 -7.75 1.45
CA ASN A 222 -11.31 -6.70 0.47
C ASN A 222 -10.49 -5.45 0.81
N ILE A 223 -9.27 -5.40 0.27
CA ILE A 223 -8.30 -4.32 0.52
C ILE A 223 -8.92 -2.94 0.23
N ALA A 224 -9.68 -2.81 -0.87
CA ALA A 224 -10.27 -1.53 -1.25
C ALA A 224 -11.28 -1.03 -0.22
N LYS A 225 -12.19 -1.91 0.20
CA LYS A 225 -13.23 -1.61 1.19
C LYS A 225 -12.61 -1.32 2.55
N GLU A 226 -11.69 -2.15 3.02
CA GLU A 226 -11.05 -1.97 4.33
C GLU A 226 -10.21 -0.69 4.38
N SER A 227 -9.54 -0.32 3.28
CA SER A 227 -8.82 0.96 3.18
C SER A 227 -9.75 2.16 3.36
N VAL A 228 -10.88 2.17 2.63
CA VAL A 228 -11.85 3.27 2.68
C VAL A 228 -12.54 3.34 4.04
N GLU A 229 -12.98 2.20 4.59
CA GLU A 229 -13.60 2.15 5.92
C GLU A 229 -12.63 2.62 7.01
N GLY A 230 -11.38 2.15 6.98
CA GLY A 230 -10.33 2.58 7.93
C GLY A 230 -10.04 4.09 7.86
N TRP A 231 -9.99 4.66 6.65
CA TRP A 231 -9.86 6.12 6.49
C TRP A 231 -11.07 6.89 7.00
N LEU A 232 -12.29 6.38 6.80
CA LEU A 232 -13.52 7.03 7.29
C LEU A 232 -13.62 7.04 8.83
N GLU A 233 -13.06 6.05 9.52
CA GLU A 233 -13.04 5.99 10.98
C GLU A 233 -12.10 7.04 11.59
N SER A 234 -11.02 7.40 10.89
CA SER A 234 -10.09 8.46 11.31
C SER A 234 -10.61 9.85 10.94
N PRO A 235 -10.82 10.79 11.90
CA PRO A 235 -11.27 12.14 11.60
C PRO A 235 -10.38 12.90 10.59
N GLY A 236 -9.05 12.72 10.69
CA GLY A 236 -8.09 13.36 9.78
C GLY A 236 -8.25 12.84 8.36
N HIS A 237 -8.14 11.51 8.16
CA HIS A 237 -8.25 10.89 6.85
C HIS A 237 -9.64 11.12 6.20
N ARG A 238 -10.71 11.00 7.01
CA ARG A 238 -12.09 11.27 6.57
C ARG A 238 -12.28 12.70 6.07
N SER A 239 -11.67 13.69 6.73
CA SER A 239 -11.79 15.08 6.30
C SER A 239 -11.20 15.30 4.90
N THR A 240 -10.07 14.66 4.59
CA THR A 240 -9.44 14.67 3.26
C THR A 240 -10.28 13.90 2.23
N LEU A 241 -10.77 12.71 2.59
CA LEU A 241 -11.51 11.81 1.70
C LEU A 241 -12.85 12.41 1.27
N LEU A 242 -13.58 12.99 2.22
CA LEU A 242 -14.88 13.60 1.95
C LEU A 242 -14.76 15.00 1.37
N ASP A 243 -13.79 15.81 1.82
CA ASP A 243 -13.50 17.16 1.31
C ASP A 243 -14.78 17.96 1.02
N LEU A 244 -15.49 18.31 2.10
CA LEU A 244 -16.78 18.99 2.02
C LEU A 244 -16.68 20.36 1.31
N ASP A 245 -15.48 20.94 1.24
CA ASP A 245 -15.18 22.23 0.63
C ASP A 245 -14.75 22.10 -0.85
N ASN A 246 -14.72 20.89 -1.41
CA ASN A 246 -14.36 20.63 -2.82
C ASN A 246 -12.98 21.14 -3.24
N LEU A 247 -12.01 21.08 -2.33
CA LEU A 247 -10.62 21.50 -2.55
C LEU A 247 -9.93 20.63 -3.61
N TYR A 248 -10.20 19.32 -3.63
CA TYR A 248 -9.53 18.38 -4.54
C TYR A 248 -10.41 18.08 -5.76
N SER A 249 -9.75 17.90 -6.91
CA SER A 249 -10.41 17.57 -8.18
C SER A 249 -9.96 16.24 -8.76
N ASP A 250 -8.79 15.78 -8.36
CA ASP A 250 -8.14 14.59 -8.88
C ASP A 250 -7.47 13.83 -7.73
N ALA A 251 -7.32 12.53 -7.89
CA ALA A 251 -6.61 11.67 -6.96
C ALA A 251 -5.93 10.52 -7.68
N GLY A 252 -4.89 9.98 -7.03
CA GLY A 252 -4.21 8.75 -7.42
C GLY A 252 -4.10 7.83 -6.21
N VAL A 253 -4.22 6.52 -6.44
CA VAL A 253 -4.04 5.50 -5.41
C VAL A 253 -2.86 4.63 -5.82
N GLY A 254 -2.03 4.26 -4.85
CA GLY A 254 -0.89 3.37 -5.06
C GLY A 254 -0.79 2.33 -3.97
N ILE A 255 -0.65 1.07 -4.37
CA ILE A 255 -0.55 -0.07 -3.45
C ILE A 255 0.77 -0.81 -3.67
N SER A 256 1.42 -1.20 -2.58
CA SER A 256 2.52 -2.16 -2.60
C SER A 256 2.28 -3.21 -1.53
N CYS A 257 2.40 -4.49 -1.90
CA CYS A 257 2.16 -5.61 -1.01
C CYS A 257 3.29 -6.62 -1.07
N GLU A 258 3.55 -7.27 0.06
CA GLU A 258 4.39 -8.47 0.14
C GLU A 258 3.75 -9.44 1.14
N LYS A 259 3.61 -10.72 0.76
CA LYS A 259 2.99 -11.75 1.60
C LYS A 259 1.60 -11.32 2.09
N ASN A 260 1.45 -11.11 3.39
CA ASN A 260 0.20 -10.76 4.05
C ASN A 260 0.14 -9.29 4.50
N LEU A 261 0.94 -8.40 3.91
CA LEU A 261 1.00 -6.99 4.30
C LEU A 261 0.91 -6.08 3.06
N CYS A 262 0.05 -5.07 3.13
CA CYS A 262 -0.12 -4.07 2.08
C CYS A 262 -0.02 -2.64 2.62
N TYR A 263 0.77 -1.82 1.93
CA TYR A 263 0.84 -0.37 2.09
C TYR A 263 -0.01 0.28 1.01
N VAL A 264 -0.91 1.17 1.43
CA VAL A 264 -1.82 1.88 0.54
C VAL A 264 -1.69 3.38 0.77
N THR A 265 -1.43 4.10 -0.33
CA THR A 265 -1.33 5.56 -0.38
C THR A 265 -2.41 6.10 -1.29
N MET A 266 -3.18 7.09 -0.83
CA MET A 266 -4.10 7.85 -1.66
C MET A 266 -3.73 9.32 -1.61
N ASP A 267 -3.32 9.82 -2.77
CA ASP A 267 -2.84 11.17 -2.99
C ASP A 267 -3.92 12.00 -3.68
N PHE A 268 -4.19 13.18 -3.13
CA PHE A 268 -5.23 14.11 -3.58
C PHE A 268 -4.58 15.38 -4.10
N ILE A 269 -5.03 15.86 -5.26
CA ILE A 269 -4.59 17.15 -5.80
C ILE A 269 -5.74 17.98 -6.39
N SER A 270 -5.50 19.27 -6.49
CA SER A 270 -6.37 20.21 -7.18
C SER A 270 -5.73 20.72 -8.47
N LEU A 271 -6.29 20.27 -9.60
CA LEU A 271 -5.98 20.69 -10.97
C LEU A 271 -7.17 21.40 -11.63
N ARG A 272 -8.23 21.67 -10.88
CA ARG A 272 -9.41 22.36 -11.40
C ARG A 272 -9.90 23.42 -10.44
N TYR A 273 -9.97 24.64 -10.93
CA TYR A 273 -10.61 25.74 -10.22
C TYR A 273 -11.95 26.07 -10.89
N LEU A 274 -13.04 26.05 -10.12
CA LEU A 274 -14.38 26.38 -10.60
C LEU A 274 -14.93 27.59 -9.84
N ILE A 275 -15.52 28.54 -10.57
CA ILE A 275 -16.30 29.63 -10.01
C ILE A 275 -17.66 29.66 -10.71
N GLU A 276 -18.72 29.64 -9.92
CA GLU A 276 -20.08 29.94 -10.35
C GLU A 276 -20.57 31.16 -9.57
N THR A 277 -20.91 32.25 -10.26
CA THR A 277 -21.28 33.50 -9.59
C THR A 277 -22.14 34.41 -10.46
N ASP A 278 -22.93 35.28 -9.82
CA ASP A 278 -23.67 36.34 -10.47
C ASP A 278 -22.90 37.66 -10.40
N LEU A 279 -22.65 38.23 -11.58
CA LEU A 279 -21.95 39.48 -11.76
C LEU A 279 -22.96 40.62 -11.95
N ASN A 280 -22.76 41.71 -11.23
CA ASN A 280 -23.51 42.95 -11.42
C ASN A 280 -23.13 43.63 -12.74
N SER A 281 -24.04 44.43 -13.31
CA SER A 281 -23.74 45.29 -14.45
C SER A 281 -22.65 46.31 -14.11
N ASN A 282 -21.80 46.65 -15.08
CA ASN A 282 -20.71 47.63 -14.94
C ASN A 282 -19.73 47.27 -13.83
N SER A 283 -19.39 45.98 -13.72
CA SER A 283 -18.41 45.50 -12.74
C SER A 283 -17.15 44.95 -13.40
N CYS A 284 -16.05 45.00 -12.65
CA CYS A 284 -14.78 44.38 -12.98
C CYS A 284 -14.45 43.37 -11.89
N TRP A 285 -14.02 42.19 -12.29
CA TRP A 285 -13.61 41.11 -11.40
C TRP A 285 -12.27 40.57 -11.86
N ALA A 286 -11.43 40.17 -10.92
CA ALA A 286 -10.16 39.52 -11.18
C ALA A 286 -10.09 38.21 -10.39
N VAL A 287 -9.73 37.14 -11.08
CA VAL A 287 -9.56 35.81 -10.52
C VAL A 287 -8.10 35.42 -10.71
N PRO A 288 -7.32 35.24 -9.64
CA PRO A 288 -5.98 34.67 -9.72
C PRO A 288 -6.03 33.27 -10.32
N ILE A 289 -5.21 33.05 -11.36
CA ILE A 289 -5.10 31.75 -12.04
C ILE A 289 -3.70 31.16 -11.95
N TYR A 290 -2.72 31.96 -11.53
CA TYR A 290 -1.40 31.51 -11.14
C TYR A 290 -0.87 32.47 -10.09
N ASP A 291 -1.15 32.19 -8.82
CA ASP A 291 -0.79 33.09 -7.73
C ASP A 291 0.74 33.20 -7.56
N GLU A 292 1.22 34.38 -7.16
CA GLU A 292 2.66 34.62 -6.95
C GLU A 292 3.25 33.78 -5.80
N SER A 293 2.42 33.29 -4.88
CA SER A 293 2.85 32.40 -3.79
C SER A 293 3.14 30.97 -4.24
N PHE A 294 2.72 30.57 -5.45
CA PHE A 294 3.01 29.22 -5.94
C PHE A 294 4.51 29.04 -6.18
N TYR A 295 5.04 27.88 -5.78
CA TYR A 295 6.48 27.60 -5.85
C TYR A 295 7.01 27.38 -7.27
N TYR A 296 6.11 27.20 -8.24
CA TYR A 296 6.46 26.96 -9.63
C TYR A 296 6.88 28.26 -10.30
N ASP A 297 7.99 28.24 -11.04
CA ASP A 297 8.50 29.37 -11.84
C ASP A 297 8.58 28.98 -13.34
N LEU A 298 7.61 28.22 -13.82
CA LEU A 298 7.52 27.78 -15.21
C LEU A 298 6.16 28.14 -15.80
N PRO A 299 6.06 28.42 -17.11
CA PRO A 299 4.77 28.58 -17.78
C PRO A 299 3.92 27.32 -17.64
N ILE A 300 2.61 27.50 -17.42
CA ILE A 300 1.66 26.39 -17.26
C ILE A 300 0.61 26.48 -18.34
N ASN A 301 0.29 25.33 -18.95
CA ASN A 301 -0.84 25.25 -19.86
C ASN A 301 -2.13 25.04 -19.06
N ILE A 302 -3.13 25.87 -19.30
CA ILE A 302 -4.47 25.69 -18.78
C ILE A 302 -5.48 25.59 -19.92
N ASN A 303 -6.59 24.91 -19.67
CA ASN A 303 -7.79 25.08 -20.48
C ASN A 303 -8.72 26.06 -19.74
N LEU A 304 -8.91 27.23 -20.35
CA LEU A 304 -9.78 28.30 -19.86
C LEU A 304 -11.17 28.11 -20.47
N LYS A 305 -12.13 27.75 -19.63
CA LYS A 305 -13.55 27.62 -19.99
C LYS A 305 -14.38 28.68 -19.31
N LEU A 306 -15.16 29.41 -20.09
CA LEU A 306 -16.07 30.41 -19.59
C LEU A 306 -17.42 30.24 -20.29
N ASP A 307 -18.50 30.28 -19.52
CA ASP A 307 -19.87 30.34 -20.00
C ASP A 307 -20.62 31.44 -19.24
N SER A 308 -21.26 32.35 -19.96
CA SER A 308 -21.99 33.46 -19.36
C SER A 308 -23.31 33.76 -20.05
N THR A 309 -24.29 34.28 -19.29
CA THR A 309 -25.62 34.63 -19.83
C THR A 309 -25.59 35.90 -20.69
N SER A 310 -24.74 36.85 -20.33
CA SER A 310 -24.50 38.10 -21.07
C SER A 310 -23.08 38.17 -21.62
N SER A 311 -22.90 38.94 -22.70
CA SER A 311 -21.57 39.18 -23.27
C SER A 311 -20.69 40.01 -22.33
N MET A 312 -19.41 39.65 -22.23
CA MET A 312 -18.41 40.34 -21.42
C MET A 312 -17.08 40.44 -22.16
N ASP A 313 -16.23 41.36 -21.71
CA ASP A 313 -14.83 41.38 -22.12
C ASP A 313 -14.00 40.61 -21.08
N VAL A 314 -13.09 39.76 -21.55
CA VAL A 314 -12.25 38.89 -20.73
C VAL A 314 -10.79 39.09 -21.12
N TYR A 315 -9.91 39.12 -20.13
CA TYR A 315 -8.49 39.38 -20.30
C TYR A 315 -7.69 38.42 -19.44
N VAL A 316 -6.65 37.84 -20.01
CA VAL A 316 -5.59 37.16 -19.23
C VAL A 316 -4.48 38.18 -19.07
N THR A 317 -4.23 38.59 -17.83
CA THR A 317 -3.38 39.75 -17.54
C THR A 317 -2.81 39.67 -16.12
N LYS A 318 -2.12 40.71 -15.67
CA LYS A 318 -1.61 40.85 -14.30
C LYS A 318 -2.60 41.61 -13.42
N GLN A 319 -2.58 41.33 -12.12
CA GLN A 319 -3.44 41.97 -11.12
C GLN A 319 -3.35 43.52 -11.15
N SER A 320 -2.18 44.07 -11.49
CA SER A 320 -1.95 45.52 -11.62
C SER A 320 -2.84 46.22 -12.66
N GLN A 321 -3.48 45.48 -13.57
CA GLN A 321 -4.40 46.04 -14.56
C GLN A 321 -5.83 46.23 -14.03
N PHE A 322 -6.15 45.78 -12.82
CA PHE A 322 -7.50 45.83 -12.27
C PHE A 322 -8.06 47.26 -12.19
N ASP A 323 -7.27 48.23 -11.73
CA ASP A 323 -7.67 49.64 -11.65
C ASP A 323 -8.00 50.25 -13.02
N ARG A 324 -7.31 49.77 -14.07
CA ARG A 324 -7.57 50.19 -15.46
C ARG A 324 -8.92 49.66 -15.93
N CYS A 325 -9.32 48.46 -15.52
CA CYS A 325 -10.66 47.95 -15.79
C CYS A 325 -11.72 48.84 -15.15
N ILE A 326 -11.59 49.12 -13.85
CA ILE A 326 -12.54 49.96 -13.11
C ILE A 326 -12.65 51.35 -13.76
N SER A 327 -11.52 51.90 -14.19
CA SER A 327 -11.45 53.22 -14.83
C SER A 327 -11.83 53.21 -16.32
N ASN A 328 -12.27 52.08 -16.87
CA ASN A 328 -12.57 51.88 -18.30
C ASN A 328 -11.44 52.35 -19.24
N LYS A 329 -10.19 52.06 -18.84
CA LYS A 329 -8.98 52.33 -19.64
C LYS A 329 -8.58 51.07 -20.41
N ASN A 330 -7.76 51.26 -21.45
CA ASN A 330 -7.18 50.12 -22.18
C ASN A 330 -6.43 49.19 -21.21
N ILE A 331 -6.69 47.89 -21.30
CA ILE A 331 -6.01 46.86 -20.50
C ILE A 331 -4.88 46.27 -21.34
N ASP A 332 -3.69 46.18 -20.75
CA ASP A 332 -2.61 45.38 -21.31
C ASP A 332 -2.82 43.92 -20.91
N ALA A 333 -2.73 42.98 -21.85
CA ALA A 333 -3.09 41.59 -21.61
C ALA A 333 -2.49 40.69 -22.68
N THR A 334 -2.07 39.49 -22.28
CA THR A 334 -1.55 38.43 -23.16
C THR A 334 -2.67 37.84 -24.02
N LYS A 335 -3.87 37.69 -23.47
CA LYS A 335 -5.09 37.30 -24.22
C LYS A 335 -6.22 38.30 -23.99
N LYS A 336 -6.99 38.58 -25.05
CA LYS A 336 -8.12 39.52 -25.04
C LYS A 336 -9.31 38.92 -25.78
N TYR A 337 -10.42 38.76 -25.08
CA TYR A 337 -11.69 38.33 -25.65
C TYR A 337 -12.69 39.47 -25.48
N ARG A 338 -13.35 39.89 -26.56
CA ARG A 338 -14.25 41.04 -26.57
C ARG A 338 -15.68 40.63 -26.85
N SER A 339 -16.61 41.08 -26.01
CA SER A 339 -18.04 40.83 -26.14
C SER A 339 -18.40 39.35 -26.31
N VAL A 340 -17.68 38.46 -25.62
CA VAL A 340 -17.88 37.00 -25.70
C VAL A 340 -18.84 36.52 -24.63
N LYS A 341 -19.51 35.40 -24.90
CA LYS A 341 -20.30 34.66 -23.90
C LYS A 341 -19.69 33.31 -23.55
N LYS A 342 -18.77 32.83 -24.38
CA LYS A 342 -18.14 31.53 -24.26
C LYS A 342 -16.66 31.62 -24.58
N ILE A 343 -15.85 30.92 -23.81
CA ILE A 343 -14.44 30.63 -24.10
C ILE A 343 -14.24 29.15 -23.81
N ASP A 344 -13.52 28.47 -24.68
CA ASP A 344 -12.95 27.14 -24.43
C ASP A 344 -11.65 27.09 -25.23
N GLU A 345 -10.56 27.50 -24.59
CA GLU A 345 -9.25 27.63 -25.24
C GLU A 345 -8.14 27.16 -24.30
N ASN A 346 -7.17 26.45 -24.87
CA ASN A 346 -5.92 26.16 -24.18
C ASN A 346 -4.99 27.36 -24.31
N ILE A 347 -4.53 27.86 -23.18
CA ILE A 347 -3.62 29.00 -23.11
C ILE A 347 -2.46 28.69 -22.16
N GLU A 348 -1.31 29.27 -22.46
CA GLU A 348 -0.18 29.29 -21.55
C GLU A 348 -0.31 30.50 -20.62
N ILE A 349 -0.08 30.29 -19.34
CA ILE A 349 -0.13 31.32 -18.30
C ILE A 349 1.19 31.38 -17.54
N GLU A 350 1.51 32.57 -17.05
CA GLU A 350 2.69 32.84 -16.25
C GLU A 350 2.32 33.20 -14.81
N LYS A 351 3.29 33.07 -13.91
CA LYS A 351 3.14 33.46 -12.51
C LYS A 351 2.64 34.91 -12.38
N GLY A 352 1.68 35.11 -11.48
CA GLY A 352 0.97 36.38 -11.28
C GLY A 352 -0.14 36.67 -12.28
N ASP A 353 -0.44 35.75 -13.21
CA ASP A 353 -1.57 35.91 -14.11
C ASP A 353 -2.92 35.79 -13.38
N VAL A 354 -3.85 36.61 -13.83
CA VAL A 354 -5.25 36.66 -13.42
C VAL A 354 -6.13 36.63 -14.67
N VAL A 355 -7.32 36.05 -14.57
CA VAL A 355 -8.38 36.34 -15.53
C VAL A 355 -9.20 37.51 -14.99
N LEU A 356 -9.23 38.59 -15.77
CA LEU A 356 -10.05 39.75 -15.52
C LEU A 356 -11.27 39.72 -16.44
N PHE A 357 -12.46 39.94 -15.90
CA PHE A 357 -13.68 40.10 -16.69
C PHE A 357 -14.36 41.42 -16.37
N SER A 358 -14.90 42.07 -17.41
CA SER A 358 -15.69 43.30 -17.28
C SER A 358 -17.07 43.11 -17.93
N THR A 359 -18.12 43.42 -17.18
CA THR A 359 -19.51 43.26 -17.63
C THR A 359 -20.17 44.61 -17.91
N LYS A 360 -21.00 44.68 -18.96
CA LYS A 360 -21.87 45.85 -19.23
C LYS A 360 -23.28 45.67 -18.67
N SER A 361 -23.74 44.43 -18.61
CA SER A 361 -25.02 44.02 -18.04
C SER A 361 -24.79 42.93 -16.99
N SER A 362 -25.76 42.71 -16.11
CA SER A 362 -25.67 41.61 -15.17
C SER A 362 -25.56 40.27 -15.91
N SER A 363 -24.78 39.35 -15.35
CA SER A 363 -24.52 38.05 -15.98
C SER A 363 -24.28 37.00 -14.90
N SER A 364 -24.86 35.83 -15.07
CA SER A 364 -24.36 34.64 -14.40
C SER A 364 -23.12 34.17 -15.17
N LEU A 365 -22.09 33.76 -14.44
CA LEU A 365 -20.80 33.32 -14.93
C LEU A 365 -20.48 31.94 -14.36
N ASN A 366 -20.13 31.02 -15.25
CA ASN A 366 -19.48 29.76 -14.92
C ASN A 366 -18.06 29.81 -15.52
N LEU A 367 -17.05 29.81 -14.67
CA LEU A 367 -15.64 29.79 -15.04
C LEU A 367 -15.01 28.49 -14.56
N SER A 368 -14.30 27.83 -15.46
CA SER A 368 -13.50 26.63 -15.17
C SER A 368 -12.09 26.85 -15.69
N ILE A 369 -11.11 26.59 -14.82
CA ILE A 369 -9.69 26.56 -15.16
C ILE A 369 -9.20 25.15 -14.88
N ASP A 370 -8.87 24.44 -15.95
CA ASP A 370 -8.27 23.11 -15.88
C ASP A 370 -6.76 23.25 -16.09
N TYR A 371 -5.96 22.97 -15.06
CA TYR A 371 -4.51 22.94 -15.17
C TYR A 371 -4.08 21.65 -15.86
N LEU A 372 -3.41 21.79 -17.00
CA LEU A 372 -2.98 20.67 -17.83
C LEU A 372 -1.63 20.20 -17.32
N THR A 373 -1.57 18.95 -16.85
CA THR A 373 -0.30 18.32 -16.49
C THR A 373 0.39 17.88 -17.77
N ASN A 374 1.56 18.45 -18.06
CA ASN A 374 2.43 18.05 -19.18
C ASN A 374 2.92 16.64 -18.98
#